data_AF-A0A257H6Z4-F1
#
_entry.id   AF-A0A257H6Z4-F1
#
_cell.length_a   1.000
_cell.length_b   1.000
_cell.length_c   1.000
_cell.angle_alpha   90.00
_cell.angle_beta   90.00
_cell.angle_gamma   90.00
#
_symmetry.space_group_name_H-M   'P 1'
#
loop_
_entity.id
_entity.type
_entity.pdbx_description
1 polymer ?
#
loop_
_entity_poly.entity_id
_entity_poly.type
_entity_poly.pdbx_seq_one_letter_code
_entity_poly.pdbx_strand_id
1 'polypeptide(L)'
;MRLFHSLLALLALLLLAACAGPQYTVDDGRKVNEELLGNIRTYGAGERALRPAIARSAKLRDKDCDKQWELPFSVATSYDLAKDDRVAWVRALGVDERLTVVGAAPDSPLQLRDKIALVGRYATEDAQQMLLSLAELRDDGRPFQVVLSTGKSVQVTPFEACRGYTRLAPANLPKSQDYHWLLSMHPLQVAQADLSEDEALWVVLWTQGVSEEGGARMKTFHYSTKIAGTLYNLFTIASGLQGAALAADAAIRTAQSAAATAATEVLKKQLIDQASTYAASKIRDEVTNVAKTLTQAQVVGAMQQAAANRGALSGVAWIAATVFDKADAWAMARMETLGANPLAGFSLHQKLIEKGLASNSMVLDQERLSALSQLASAKGRGDDVVAILGGFKPADLQLALGDMPLASAPRGFSYDDPHDAAEVPQAYARGLIDSMLSMPVASGAKK
;
A
#
# COMPACT_ATOMS: atom_id res chain seq x y z
N MET A 1 50.63 -24.66 -35.46
CA MET A 1 50.85 -23.74 -34.32
C MET A 1 50.08 -22.42 -34.41
N ARG A 2 50.04 -21.69 -35.54
CA ARG A 2 49.34 -20.38 -35.64
C ARG A 2 47.82 -20.45 -35.37
N LEU A 3 47.11 -21.45 -35.90
CA LEU A 3 45.67 -21.66 -35.64
C LEU A 3 45.34 -21.90 -34.16
N PHE A 4 46.22 -22.60 -33.43
CA PHE A 4 46.03 -22.90 -32.01
C PHE A 4 46.20 -21.64 -31.14
N HIS A 5 47.12 -20.74 -31.51
CA HIS A 5 47.31 -19.45 -30.83
C HIS A 5 46.14 -18.49 -31.09
N SER A 6 45.60 -18.49 -32.31
CA SER A 6 44.40 -17.71 -32.65
C SER A 6 43.16 -18.21 -31.92
N LEU A 7 43.00 -19.53 -31.76
CA LEU A 7 41.88 -20.10 -31.00
C LEU A 7 41.99 -19.78 -29.50
N LEU A 8 43.19 -19.90 -28.92
CA LEU A 8 43.43 -19.57 -27.50
C LEU A 8 43.19 -18.08 -27.21
N ALA A 9 43.64 -17.20 -28.11
CA ALA A 9 43.41 -15.76 -27.99
C ALA A 9 41.92 -15.41 -28.08
N LEU A 10 41.17 -16.06 -28.98
CA LEU A 10 39.72 -15.89 -29.10
C LEU A 10 38.99 -16.38 -27.84
N LEU A 11 39.40 -17.52 -27.27
CA LEU A 11 38.84 -18.07 -26.04
C LEU A 11 39.11 -17.15 -24.84
N ALA A 12 40.32 -16.60 -24.74
CA ALA A 12 40.69 -15.65 -23.70
C ALA A 12 39.90 -14.33 -23.81
N LEU A 13 39.68 -13.83 -25.03
CA LEU A 13 38.84 -12.65 -25.29
C LEU A 13 37.36 -12.92 -24.94
N LEU A 14 36.83 -14.11 -25.23
CA LEU A 14 35.47 -14.51 -24.86
C LEU A 14 35.30 -14.64 -23.34
N LEU A 15 36.31 -15.17 -22.63
CA LEU A 15 36.30 -15.28 -21.16
C LEU A 15 36.42 -13.91 -20.47
N LEU A 16 37.24 -13.00 -21.01
CA LEU A 16 37.37 -11.63 -20.48
C LEU A 16 36.11 -10.78 -20.76
N ALA A 17 35.46 -10.97 -21.91
CA ALA A 17 34.19 -10.31 -22.22
C ALA A 17 33.02 -10.84 -21.35
N ALA A 18 33.05 -12.11 -20.97
CA ALA A 18 32.03 -12.71 -20.09
C ALA A 18 32.05 -12.15 -18.65
N CYS A 19 33.17 -11.55 -18.21
CA CYS A 19 33.29 -10.94 -16.88
C CYS A 19 33.00 -9.43 -16.84
N ALA A 20 32.70 -8.80 -17.98
CA ALA A 20 32.48 -7.35 -18.09
C ALA A 20 30.98 -6.94 -18.05
N GLY A 21 30.07 -7.88 -17.82
CA GLY A 21 28.63 -7.59 -17.71
C GLY A 21 28.27 -6.85 -16.41
N PRO A 22 27.10 -6.17 -16.37
CA PRO A 22 26.63 -5.51 -15.15
C PRO A 22 26.53 -6.53 -14.00
N GLN A 23 27.13 -6.20 -12.86
CA GLN A 23 27.09 -7.02 -11.65
C GLN A 23 25.81 -6.71 -10.88
N TYR A 24 24.92 -7.69 -10.79
CA TYR A 24 23.71 -7.59 -9.97
C TYR A 24 23.95 -8.12 -8.56
N THR A 25 23.24 -7.55 -7.59
CA THR A 25 23.31 -8.03 -6.21
C THR A 25 22.80 -9.47 -6.12
N VAL A 26 23.54 -10.30 -5.38
CA VAL A 26 23.16 -11.67 -5.04
C VAL A 26 23.07 -11.81 -3.52
N ASP A 27 22.30 -12.78 -3.05
CA ASP A 27 22.31 -13.13 -1.64
C ASP A 27 23.61 -13.87 -1.31
N ASP A 28 24.51 -13.18 -0.62
CA ASP A 28 25.82 -13.70 -0.22
C ASP A 28 25.86 -14.23 1.22
N GLY A 29 24.68 -14.39 1.84
CA GLY A 29 24.57 -14.92 3.21
C GLY A 29 24.97 -13.93 4.31
N ARG A 30 25.28 -12.67 3.97
CA ARG A 30 25.56 -11.65 5.00
C ARG A 30 24.35 -11.43 5.90
N LYS A 31 24.59 -10.95 7.12
CA LYS A 31 23.53 -10.50 8.02
C LYS A 31 22.83 -9.29 7.41
N VAL A 32 21.50 -9.30 7.41
CA VAL A 32 20.65 -8.19 6.96
C VAL A 32 19.81 -7.66 8.11
N ASN A 33 19.15 -6.53 7.91
CA ASN A 33 18.13 -6.05 8.83
C ASN A 33 16.89 -6.98 8.77
N GLU A 34 16.64 -7.73 9.84
CA GLU A 34 15.54 -8.70 9.93
C GLU A 34 14.15 -8.04 9.94
N GLU A 35 14.02 -6.83 10.48
CA GLU A 35 12.77 -6.06 10.44
C GLU A 35 12.43 -5.68 9.00
N LEU A 36 13.41 -5.12 8.28
CA LEU A 36 13.25 -4.81 6.86
C LEU A 36 12.94 -6.07 6.05
N LEU A 37 13.66 -7.18 6.30
CA LEU A 37 13.42 -8.45 5.63
C LEU A 37 11.98 -8.96 5.84
N GLY A 38 11.47 -8.87 7.07
CA GLY A 38 10.08 -9.19 7.40
C GLY A 38 9.06 -8.30 6.67
N ASN A 39 9.33 -7.00 6.59
CA ASN A 39 8.49 -6.05 5.85
C ASN A 39 8.51 -6.33 4.35
N ILE A 40 9.65 -6.68 3.76
CA ILE A 40 9.75 -7.04 2.33
C ILE A 40 8.95 -8.32 2.04
N ARG A 41 9.02 -9.33 2.90
CA ARG A 41 8.22 -10.55 2.77
C ARG A 41 6.73 -10.25 2.81
N THR A 42 6.32 -9.44 3.77
CA THR A 42 4.93 -8.96 3.93
C THR A 42 4.47 -8.20 2.68
N TYR A 43 5.30 -7.28 2.21
CA TYR A 43 5.06 -6.51 0.99
C TYR A 43 4.79 -7.41 -0.21
N GLY A 44 5.67 -8.38 -0.47
CA GLY A 44 5.49 -9.33 -1.57
C GLY A 44 4.30 -10.30 -1.38
N ALA A 45 3.98 -10.69 -0.14
CA ALA A 45 2.77 -11.47 0.13
C ALA A 45 1.50 -10.67 -0.21
N GLY A 46 1.46 -9.40 0.20
CA GLY A 46 0.35 -8.50 -0.11
C GLY A 46 0.21 -8.22 -1.61
N GLU A 47 1.30 -7.96 -2.34
CA GLU A 47 1.25 -7.79 -3.81
C GLU A 47 0.69 -9.03 -4.52
N ARG A 48 1.04 -10.23 -4.04
CA ARG A 48 0.52 -11.50 -4.56
C ARG A 48 -0.96 -11.72 -4.25
N ALA A 49 -1.46 -11.21 -3.14
CA ALA A 49 -2.88 -11.27 -2.79
C ALA A 49 -3.71 -10.21 -3.56
N LEU A 50 -3.20 -8.98 -3.66
CA LEU A 50 -3.94 -7.85 -4.23
C LEU A 50 -3.98 -7.89 -5.76
N ARG A 51 -2.93 -8.36 -6.46
CA ARG A 51 -2.91 -8.32 -7.93
C ARG A 51 -4.02 -9.16 -8.58
N PRO A 52 -4.29 -10.41 -8.15
CA PRO A 52 -5.47 -11.16 -8.59
C PRO A 52 -6.80 -10.47 -8.25
N ALA A 53 -6.90 -9.84 -7.07
CA ALA A 53 -8.09 -9.13 -6.63
C ALA A 53 -8.39 -7.89 -7.51
N ILE A 54 -7.37 -7.14 -7.95
CA ILE A 54 -7.50 -6.04 -8.91
C ILE A 54 -8.02 -6.55 -10.26
N ALA A 55 -7.45 -7.65 -10.78
CA ALA A 55 -7.95 -8.25 -12.01
C ALA A 55 -9.39 -8.80 -11.86
N ARG A 56 -9.75 -9.30 -10.68
CA ARG A 56 -11.11 -9.76 -10.38
C ARG A 56 -12.10 -8.59 -10.31
N SER A 57 -11.75 -7.45 -9.70
CA SER A 57 -12.64 -6.28 -9.65
C SER A 57 -12.94 -5.70 -11.03
N ALA A 58 -11.96 -5.74 -11.95
CA ALA A 58 -12.15 -5.34 -13.34
C ALA A 58 -13.26 -6.14 -14.08
N LYS A 59 -13.54 -7.38 -13.65
CA LYS A 59 -14.60 -8.21 -14.24
C LYS A 59 -16.00 -7.62 -14.05
N LEU A 60 -16.19 -6.71 -13.07
CA LEU A 60 -17.45 -5.99 -12.89
C LEU A 60 -17.85 -5.19 -14.13
N ARG A 61 -16.86 -4.65 -14.87
CA ARG A 61 -17.10 -3.65 -15.92
C ARG A 61 -18.07 -2.57 -15.47
N ASP A 62 -17.88 -2.13 -14.23
CA ASP A 62 -18.82 -1.29 -13.50
C ASP A 62 -19.08 0.03 -14.26
N LYS A 63 -20.33 0.37 -14.51
CA LYS A 63 -20.68 1.59 -15.26
C LYS A 63 -20.71 2.83 -14.37
N ASP A 64 -20.73 2.63 -13.06
CA ASP A 64 -20.94 3.69 -12.07
C ASP A 64 -19.61 4.24 -11.53
N CYS A 65 -18.48 3.92 -12.17
CA CYS A 65 -17.15 4.38 -11.77
C CYS A 65 -16.33 4.90 -12.95
N ASP A 66 -15.50 5.90 -12.68
CA ASP A 66 -14.46 6.31 -13.62
C ASP A 66 -13.42 5.19 -13.81
N LYS A 67 -12.87 5.07 -15.02
CA LYS A 67 -11.93 4.00 -15.38
C LYS A 67 -10.47 4.43 -15.26
N GLN A 68 -9.63 3.46 -14.90
CA GLN A 68 -8.17 3.55 -14.96
C GLN A 68 -7.61 2.24 -15.53
N TRP A 69 -6.51 2.36 -16.26
CA TRP A 69 -5.78 1.23 -16.77
C TRP A 69 -4.87 0.64 -15.69
N GLU A 70 -4.85 -0.68 -15.55
CA GLU A 70 -3.97 -1.41 -14.65
C GLU A 70 -3.10 -2.41 -15.41
N LEU A 71 -1.93 -2.70 -14.82
CA LEU A 71 -1.08 -3.78 -15.31
C LEU A 71 -1.49 -5.12 -14.67
N PRO A 72 -1.41 -6.24 -15.40
CA PRO A 72 -1.66 -7.58 -14.87
C PRO A 72 -0.57 -8.07 -13.91
N PHE A 73 0.43 -7.25 -13.60
CA PHE A 73 1.50 -7.56 -12.67
C PHE A 73 1.98 -6.30 -11.93
N SER A 74 2.74 -6.49 -10.86
CA SER A 74 3.53 -5.46 -10.19
C SER A 74 5.00 -5.82 -10.19
N VAL A 75 5.86 -4.80 -10.22
CA VAL A 75 7.32 -4.95 -10.27
C VAL A 75 7.99 -4.16 -9.16
N ALA A 76 9.10 -4.70 -8.64
CA ALA A 76 9.99 -4.01 -7.73
C ALA A 76 11.43 -4.01 -8.27
N THR A 77 12.26 -3.10 -7.77
CA THR A 77 13.70 -3.01 -8.06
C THR A 77 14.45 -2.54 -6.82
N SER A 78 15.71 -2.96 -6.69
CA SER A 78 16.63 -2.48 -5.66
C SER A 78 17.67 -1.48 -6.19
N TYR A 79 17.48 -0.94 -7.41
CA TYR A 79 18.47 -0.15 -8.17
C TYR A 79 19.15 0.98 -7.35
N ASP A 80 18.38 1.75 -6.56
CA ASP A 80 18.89 2.86 -5.75
C ASP A 80 19.01 2.57 -4.26
N LEU A 81 18.86 1.30 -3.85
CA LEU A 81 18.93 0.96 -2.43
C LEU A 81 20.38 0.84 -1.96
N ALA A 82 20.60 1.00 -0.66
CA ALA A 82 21.90 0.73 -0.04
C ALA A 82 22.27 -0.76 -0.21
N LYS A 83 23.58 -1.06 -0.30
CA LYS A 83 24.09 -2.40 -0.65
C LYS A 83 23.50 -3.52 0.24
N ASP A 84 23.43 -3.29 1.56
CA ASP A 84 22.92 -4.31 2.49
C ASP A 84 21.39 -4.46 2.38
N ASP A 85 20.67 -3.38 2.07
CA ASP A 85 19.22 -3.43 1.82
C ASP A 85 18.93 -4.22 0.54
N ARG A 86 19.74 -4.04 -0.53
CA ARG A 86 19.60 -4.84 -1.77
C ARG A 86 19.66 -6.34 -1.48
N VAL A 87 20.56 -6.77 -0.60
CA VAL A 87 20.65 -8.19 -0.22
C VAL A 87 19.37 -8.66 0.48
N ALA A 88 18.74 -7.84 1.33
CA ALA A 88 17.44 -8.17 1.93
C ALA A 88 16.34 -8.34 0.87
N TRP A 89 16.33 -7.50 -0.17
CA TRP A 89 15.40 -7.58 -1.32
C TRP A 89 15.61 -8.84 -2.17
N VAL A 90 16.87 -9.18 -2.45
CA VAL A 90 17.21 -10.42 -3.15
C VAL A 90 16.79 -11.63 -2.32
N ARG A 91 17.08 -11.62 -1.02
CA ARG A 91 16.76 -12.72 -0.09
C ARG A 91 15.25 -12.95 0.05
N ALA A 92 14.47 -11.88 0.20
CA ALA A 92 13.03 -12.01 0.45
C ALA A 92 12.22 -12.30 -0.82
N LEU A 93 12.54 -11.64 -1.94
CA LEU A 93 11.70 -11.66 -3.16
C LEU A 93 12.48 -11.97 -4.44
N GLY A 94 13.80 -12.17 -4.36
CA GLY A 94 14.65 -12.29 -5.53
C GLY A 94 14.75 -11.00 -6.33
N VAL A 95 14.48 -9.85 -5.71
CA VAL A 95 14.52 -8.53 -6.35
C VAL A 95 15.96 -7.99 -6.29
N ASP A 96 16.53 -7.70 -7.45
CA ASP A 96 17.84 -7.06 -7.60
C ASP A 96 17.63 -5.70 -8.29
N GLU A 97 18.69 -5.12 -8.85
CA GLU A 97 18.62 -3.82 -9.51
C GLU A 97 17.72 -3.79 -10.76
N ARG A 98 17.34 -4.96 -11.31
CA ARG A 98 16.41 -5.03 -12.45
C ARG A 98 14.96 -5.00 -11.98
N LEU A 99 14.07 -4.59 -12.88
CA LEU A 99 12.62 -4.70 -12.66
C LEU A 99 12.25 -6.17 -12.54
N THR A 100 11.73 -6.54 -11.38
CA THR A 100 11.42 -7.92 -11.00
C THR A 100 9.95 -8.02 -10.69
N VAL A 101 9.25 -8.97 -11.30
CA VAL A 101 7.82 -9.20 -11.03
C VAL A 101 7.62 -9.74 -9.62
N VAL A 102 6.86 -9.03 -8.80
CA VAL A 102 6.58 -9.38 -7.38
C VAL A 102 5.13 -9.76 -7.12
N GLY A 103 4.22 -9.41 -8.02
CA GLY A 103 2.81 -9.83 -8.02
C GLY A 103 2.33 -10.02 -9.45
N ALA A 104 1.45 -11.00 -9.68
CA ALA A 104 0.89 -11.29 -10.99
C ALA A 104 -0.58 -11.72 -10.85
N ALA A 105 -1.43 -11.25 -11.76
CA ALA A 105 -2.78 -11.73 -11.92
C ALA A 105 -2.76 -13.12 -12.57
N PRO A 106 -3.81 -13.95 -12.41
CA PRO A 106 -3.84 -15.31 -12.95
C PRO A 106 -3.54 -15.38 -14.46
N ASP A 107 -4.02 -14.39 -15.22
CA ASP A 107 -3.91 -14.35 -16.68
C ASP A 107 -2.71 -13.50 -17.15
N SER A 108 -1.80 -13.15 -16.24
CA SER A 108 -0.59 -12.39 -16.56
C SER A 108 0.33 -13.18 -17.48
N PRO A 109 0.85 -12.58 -18.58
CA PRO A 109 1.87 -13.22 -19.42
C PRO A 109 3.25 -13.28 -18.74
N LEU A 110 3.42 -12.53 -17.65
CA LEU A 110 4.59 -12.52 -16.80
C LEU A 110 4.37 -13.33 -15.52
N GLN A 111 5.42 -14.02 -15.08
CA GLN A 111 5.42 -14.83 -13.86
C GLN A 111 6.20 -14.15 -12.74
N LEU A 112 5.92 -14.57 -11.50
CA LEU A 112 6.68 -14.11 -10.34
C LEU A 112 8.18 -14.35 -10.55
N ARG A 113 8.98 -13.35 -10.17
CA ARG A 113 10.45 -13.30 -10.29
C ARG A 113 10.98 -13.15 -11.72
N ASP A 114 10.11 -13.03 -12.73
CA ASP A 114 10.56 -12.62 -14.07
C ASP A 114 11.31 -11.29 -13.97
N LYS A 115 12.46 -11.23 -14.64
CA LYS A 115 13.32 -10.05 -14.72
C LYS A 115 13.11 -9.37 -16.05
N ILE A 116 12.68 -8.11 -16.02
CA ILE A 116 12.45 -7.34 -17.23
C ILE A 116 13.75 -6.65 -17.64
N ALA A 117 14.14 -6.85 -18.90
CA ALA A 117 15.29 -6.19 -19.52
C ALA A 117 14.88 -5.01 -20.40
N LEU A 118 13.72 -5.08 -21.08
CA LEU A 118 13.23 -4.02 -21.97
C LEU A 118 11.72 -3.85 -21.85
N VAL A 119 11.28 -2.59 -21.94
CA VAL A 119 9.87 -2.21 -21.93
C VAL A 119 9.56 -1.39 -23.18
N GLY A 120 8.69 -1.89 -24.05
CA GLY A 120 8.36 -1.24 -25.31
C GLY A 120 9.57 -1.13 -26.24
N ARG A 121 9.86 0.09 -26.72
CA ARG A 121 11.01 0.40 -27.58
C ARG A 121 12.19 1.00 -26.82
N TYR A 122 12.07 1.20 -25.51
CA TYR A 122 13.05 1.90 -24.71
C TYR A 122 14.02 0.88 -24.09
N ALA A 123 15.23 0.83 -24.63
CA ALA A 123 16.34 0.12 -24.02
C ALA A 123 17.07 1.07 -23.07
N THR A 124 16.91 0.82 -21.77
CA THR A 124 17.63 1.53 -20.73
C THR A 124 18.01 0.55 -19.63
N GLU A 125 19.20 0.71 -19.08
CA GLU A 125 19.64 -0.01 -17.87
C GLU A 125 19.13 0.67 -16.59
N ASP A 126 18.56 1.88 -16.72
CA ASP A 126 17.97 2.64 -15.62
C ASP A 126 16.57 2.12 -15.28
N ALA A 127 16.49 1.38 -14.18
CA ALA A 127 15.24 0.84 -13.66
C ALA A 127 14.19 1.92 -13.35
N GLN A 128 14.58 3.15 -12.97
CA GLN A 128 13.63 4.23 -12.74
C GLN A 128 12.94 4.65 -14.04
N GLN A 129 13.71 4.79 -15.12
CA GLN A 129 13.16 5.11 -16.44
C GLN A 129 12.28 3.99 -16.98
N MET A 130 12.62 2.73 -16.71
CA MET A 130 11.75 1.60 -17.06
C MET A 130 10.42 1.62 -16.30
N LEU A 131 10.42 2.00 -15.02
CA LEU A 131 9.19 2.14 -14.23
C LEU A 131 8.30 3.26 -14.81
N LEU A 132 8.88 4.40 -15.18
CA LEU A 132 8.14 5.49 -15.84
C LEU A 132 7.55 5.04 -17.18
N SER A 133 8.34 4.35 -18.00
CA SER A 133 7.89 3.80 -19.29
C SER A 133 6.72 2.82 -19.12
N LEU A 134 6.74 2.00 -18.06
CA LEU A 134 5.62 1.11 -17.73
C LEU A 134 4.35 1.86 -17.33
N ALA A 135 4.43 3.06 -16.73
CA ALA A 135 3.24 3.88 -16.45
C ALA A 135 2.64 4.40 -17.72
N GLU A 136 3.47 4.97 -18.57
CA GLU A 136 3.02 5.58 -19.80
C GLU A 136 2.34 4.53 -20.68
N LEU A 137 2.93 3.33 -20.80
CA LEU A 137 2.34 2.22 -21.54
C LEU A 137 1.08 1.65 -20.88
N ARG A 138 1.02 1.62 -19.53
CA ARG A 138 -0.21 1.27 -18.82
C ARG A 138 -1.31 2.28 -19.14
N ASP A 139 -1.04 3.57 -18.96
CA ASP A 139 -2.02 4.65 -19.09
C ASP A 139 -2.48 4.86 -20.54
N ASP A 140 -1.64 4.50 -21.52
CA ASP A 140 -2.01 4.41 -22.94
C ASP A 140 -3.01 3.26 -23.23
N GLY A 141 -3.07 2.24 -22.38
CA GLY A 141 -4.03 1.13 -22.45
C GLY A 141 -3.83 0.16 -23.62
N ARG A 142 -2.87 0.41 -24.52
CA ARG A 142 -2.62 -0.44 -25.69
C ARG A 142 -1.66 -1.59 -25.35
N PRO A 143 -1.79 -2.76 -26.00
CA PRO A 143 -0.84 -3.84 -25.84
C PRO A 143 0.59 -3.40 -26.20
N PHE A 144 1.57 -3.81 -25.39
CA PHE A 144 2.98 -3.48 -25.57
C PHE A 144 3.88 -4.69 -25.32
N GLN A 145 5.10 -4.65 -25.86
CA GLN A 145 6.07 -5.74 -25.69
C GLN A 145 6.94 -5.52 -24.47
N VAL A 146 7.24 -6.61 -23.76
CA VAL A 146 8.22 -6.67 -22.67
C VAL A 146 9.21 -7.77 -23.02
N VAL A 147 10.50 -7.48 -22.90
CA VAL A 147 11.57 -8.47 -23.09
C VAL A 147 12.18 -8.80 -21.73
N LEU A 148 12.22 -10.08 -21.40
CA LEU A 148 12.82 -10.58 -20.17
C LEU A 148 14.35 -10.65 -20.30
N SER A 149 15.06 -10.66 -19.17
CA SER A 149 16.51 -10.89 -19.12
C SER A 149 16.92 -12.26 -19.68
N THR A 150 15.98 -13.18 -19.87
CA THR A 150 16.20 -14.47 -20.56
C THR A 150 16.18 -14.34 -22.09
N GLY A 151 15.86 -13.16 -22.62
CA GLY A 151 15.65 -12.92 -24.06
C GLY A 151 14.23 -13.23 -24.55
N LYS A 152 13.38 -13.82 -23.70
CA LYS A 152 11.96 -14.09 -24.03
C LYS A 152 11.21 -12.76 -24.18
N SER A 153 10.51 -12.59 -25.31
CA SER A 153 9.60 -11.47 -25.54
C SER A 153 8.16 -11.91 -25.26
N VAL A 154 7.41 -11.07 -24.54
CA VAL A 154 6.00 -11.28 -24.22
C VAL A 154 5.18 -10.03 -24.51
N GLN A 155 3.94 -10.23 -24.95
CA GLN A 155 2.97 -9.13 -25.10
C GLN A 155 2.19 -8.96 -23.81
N VAL A 156 2.17 -7.73 -23.29
CA VAL A 156 1.39 -7.31 -22.13
C VAL A 156 0.22 -6.48 -22.61
N THR A 157 -0.98 -6.76 -22.08
CA THR A 157 -2.18 -5.98 -22.33
C THR A 157 -2.67 -5.40 -21.00
N PRO A 158 -2.64 -4.07 -20.82
CA PRO A 158 -3.34 -3.42 -19.71
C PRO A 158 -4.83 -3.73 -19.72
N PHE A 159 -5.49 -3.65 -18.56
CA PHE A 159 -6.94 -3.83 -18.45
C PHE A 159 -7.57 -2.68 -17.66
N GLU A 160 -8.84 -2.39 -17.94
CA GLU A 160 -9.58 -1.33 -17.24
C GLU A 160 -10.16 -1.83 -15.92
N ALA A 161 -9.92 -1.09 -14.85
CA ALA A 161 -10.57 -1.24 -13.55
C ALA A 161 -11.24 0.09 -13.15
N CYS A 162 -12.07 0.07 -12.11
CA CYS A 162 -12.49 1.32 -11.48
C CYS A 162 -11.27 2.07 -10.94
N ARG A 163 -11.32 3.39 -11.02
CA ARG A 163 -10.31 4.29 -10.49
C ARG A 163 -10.10 4.04 -9.00
N GLY A 164 -8.86 4.24 -8.56
CA GLY A 164 -8.44 4.00 -7.19
C GLY A 164 -7.42 2.88 -7.14
N TYR A 165 -6.20 3.19 -7.59
CA TYR A 165 -5.09 2.25 -7.51
C TYR A 165 -4.89 1.78 -6.07
N THR A 166 -4.97 0.48 -5.85
CA THR A 166 -4.70 -0.13 -4.54
C THR A 166 -3.22 -0.43 -4.46
N ARG A 167 -2.51 0.21 -3.52
CA ARG A 167 -1.08 0.01 -3.29
C ARG A 167 -0.79 -0.26 -1.83
N LEU A 168 0.32 -0.92 -1.58
CA LEU A 168 0.86 -1.13 -0.25
C LEU A 168 1.96 -0.12 0.05
N ALA A 169 2.07 0.22 1.33
CA ALA A 169 3.19 0.94 1.88
C ALA A 169 4.50 0.20 1.55
N PRO A 170 5.58 0.93 1.26
CA PRO A 170 6.87 0.30 1.02
C PRO A 170 7.43 -0.38 2.27
N ALA A 171 8.33 -1.32 2.08
CA ALA A 171 8.91 -2.10 3.18
C ALA A 171 9.74 -1.27 4.18
N ASN A 172 10.30 -0.13 3.76
CA ASN A 172 11.05 0.78 4.63
C ASN A 172 10.14 1.77 5.40
N LEU A 173 8.90 1.98 4.97
CA LEU A 173 7.88 2.78 5.68
C LEU A 173 6.59 1.97 5.86
N PRO A 174 6.63 0.85 6.60
CA PRO A 174 5.54 -0.13 6.65
C PRO A 174 4.22 0.42 7.24
N LYS A 175 4.29 1.53 7.97
CA LYS A 175 3.14 2.18 8.63
C LYS A 175 2.56 3.35 7.83
N SER A 176 3.19 3.72 6.71
CA SER A 176 2.69 4.82 5.87
C SER A 176 1.31 4.46 5.31
N GLN A 177 0.43 5.44 5.27
CA GLN A 177 -0.88 5.30 4.68
C GLN A 177 -1.32 6.66 4.14
N ASP A 178 -2.02 6.64 3.02
CA ASP A 178 -2.53 7.85 2.38
C ASP A 178 -3.69 7.46 1.46
N TYR A 179 -4.73 8.28 1.40
CA TYR A 179 -5.96 7.97 0.68
C TYR A 179 -6.31 9.11 -0.26
N HIS A 180 -6.29 8.83 -1.55
CA HIS A 180 -6.47 9.81 -2.61
C HIS A 180 -7.38 9.25 -3.70
N TRP A 181 -8.07 10.12 -4.44
CA TRP A 181 -9.02 9.68 -5.46
C TRP A 181 -8.36 8.93 -6.63
N LEU A 182 -7.06 9.06 -6.84
CA LEU A 182 -6.36 8.27 -7.88
C LEU A 182 -5.81 6.97 -7.35
N LEU A 183 -5.45 6.93 -6.06
CA LEU A 183 -4.62 5.90 -5.48
C LEU A 183 -4.76 5.93 -3.95
N SER A 184 -4.86 4.76 -3.34
CA SER A 184 -4.72 4.63 -1.88
C SER A 184 -3.54 3.73 -1.54
N MET A 185 -2.77 4.19 -0.57
CA MET A 185 -1.66 3.47 0.02
C MET A 185 -2.10 2.90 1.37
N HIS A 186 -2.16 1.58 1.44
CA HIS A 186 -2.50 0.84 2.66
C HIS A 186 -1.23 0.48 3.42
N PRO A 187 -1.22 0.59 4.76
CA PRO A 187 -0.06 0.17 5.55
C PRO A 187 0.14 -1.35 5.43
N LEU A 188 1.38 -1.82 5.60
CA LEU A 188 1.71 -3.24 5.48
C LEU A 188 0.98 -4.14 6.48
N GLN A 189 0.47 -3.57 7.57
CA GLN A 189 -0.41 -4.27 8.52
C GLN A 189 -1.59 -4.96 7.84
N VAL A 190 -2.15 -4.38 6.76
CA VAL A 190 -3.25 -5.00 6.01
C VAL A 190 -2.79 -6.33 5.37
N ALA A 191 -1.58 -6.37 4.82
CA ALA A 191 -1.01 -7.59 4.25
C ALA A 191 -0.55 -8.61 5.32
N GLN A 192 -0.16 -8.16 6.52
CA GLN A 192 0.18 -9.04 7.66
C GLN A 192 -1.02 -9.85 8.18
N ALA A 193 -2.23 -9.48 7.76
CA ALA A 193 -3.43 -10.22 8.07
C ALA A 193 -3.56 -11.54 7.28
N ASP A 194 -2.64 -11.88 6.37
CA ASP A 194 -2.76 -13.07 5.51
C ASP A 194 -4.13 -13.10 4.80
N LEU A 195 -4.31 -12.14 3.88
CA LEU A 195 -5.57 -11.91 3.18
C LEU A 195 -5.99 -13.16 2.40
N SER A 196 -7.24 -13.58 2.60
CA SER A 196 -7.94 -14.46 1.66
C SER A 196 -8.26 -13.72 0.36
N GLU A 197 -8.68 -14.45 -0.68
CA GLU A 197 -9.03 -13.86 -1.97
C GLU A 197 -10.17 -12.83 -1.85
N ASP A 198 -11.18 -13.11 -1.02
CA ASP A 198 -12.32 -12.22 -0.81
C ASP A 198 -11.96 -11.01 0.08
N GLU A 199 -11.07 -11.16 1.05
CA GLU A 199 -10.56 -10.02 1.84
C GLU A 199 -9.64 -9.12 1.00
N ALA A 200 -8.81 -9.69 0.12
CA ALA A 200 -8.03 -8.91 -0.84
C ALA A 200 -8.94 -8.16 -1.83
N LEU A 201 -10.01 -8.81 -2.32
CA LEU A 201 -11.01 -8.16 -3.15
C LEU A 201 -11.74 -7.04 -2.40
N TRP A 202 -12.06 -7.24 -1.12
CA TRP A 202 -12.63 -6.20 -0.26
C TRP A 202 -11.73 -4.96 -0.21
N VAL A 203 -10.43 -5.12 0.07
CA VAL A 203 -9.47 -4.00 0.12
C VAL A 203 -9.45 -3.21 -1.20
N VAL A 204 -9.49 -3.92 -2.34
CA VAL A 204 -9.51 -3.32 -3.67
C VAL A 204 -10.81 -2.55 -3.92
N LEU A 205 -11.96 -3.18 -3.71
CA LEU A 205 -13.26 -2.55 -3.93
C LEU A 205 -13.51 -1.38 -2.99
N TRP A 206 -13.05 -1.49 -1.74
CA TRP A 206 -13.08 -0.40 -0.77
C TRP A 206 -12.23 0.79 -1.25
N THR A 207 -11.04 0.52 -1.77
CA THR A 207 -10.17 1.57 -2.33
C THR A 207 -10.84 2.30 -3.50
N GLN A 208 -11.50 1.54 -4.39
CA GLN A 208 -12.29 2.10 -5.48
C GLN A 208 -13.48 2.90 -4.93
N GLY A 209 -14.15 2.42 -3.88
CA GLY A 209 -15.22 3.14 -3.20
C GLY A 209 -14.77 4.47 -2.61
N VAL A 210 -13.61 4.54 -1.97
CA VAL A 210 -13.02 5.81 -1.49
C VAL A 210 -12.82 6.78 -2.64
N SER A 211 -12.32 6.29 -3.78
CA SER A 211 -12.12 7.10 -4.97
C SER A 211 -13.42 7.67 -5.52
N GLU A 212 -14.45 6.84 -5.69
CA GLU A 212 -15.69 7.25 -6.35
C GLU A 212 -16.60 8.05 -5.42
N GLU A 213 -16.73 7.66 -4.16
CA GLU A 213 -17.60 8.34 -3.18
C GLU A 213 -16.98 9.64 -2.66
N GLY A 214 -15.64 9.68 -2.54
CA GLY A 214 -14.90 10.84 -2.03
C GLY A 214 -14.28 11.71 -3.10
N GLY A 215 -14.19 11.23 -4.34
CA GLY A 215 -13.37 11.82 -5.40
C GLY A 215 -13.67 13.27 -5.69
N ALA A 216 -14.95 13.63 -5.79
CA ALA A 216 -15.36 15.01 -6.02
C ALA A 216 -14.89 15.93 -4.88
N ARG A 217 -15.12 15.54 -3.62
CA ARG A 217 -14.73 16.32 -2.44
C ARG A 217 -13.21 16.45 -2.33
N MET A 218 -12.49 15.36 -2.55
CA MET A 218 -11.03 15.35 -2.54
C MET A 218 -10.44 16.24 -3.63
N LYS A 219 -10.97 16.18 -4.87
CA LYS A 219 -10.56 17.07 -5.97
C LYS A 219 -10.86 18.53 -5.65
N THR A 220 -12.06 18.85 -5.16
CA THR A 220 -12.41 20.22 -4.77
C THR A 220 -11.46 20.75 -3.70
N PHE A 221 -11.21 19.97 -2.64
CA PHE A 221 -10.26 20.35 -1.61
C PHE A 221 -8.84 20.57 -2.18
N HIS A 222 -8.33 19.63 -2.98
CA HIS A 222 -7.02 19.73 -3.62
C HIS A 222 -6.86 20.97 -4.51
N TYR A 223 -7.80 21.21 -5.42
CA TYR A 223 -7.71 22.35 -6.34
C TYR A 223 -8.00 23.69 -5.64
N SER A 224 -8.81 23.69 -4.58
CA SER A 224 -9.06 24.91 -3.80
C SER A 224 -7.85 25.33 -2.95
N THR A 225 -6.98 24.38 -2.59
CA THR A 225 -5.80 24.60 -1.73
C THR A 225 -4.47 24.66 -2.51
N LYS A 226 -4.46 24.40 -3.82
CA LYS A 226 -3.29 24.56 -4.70
C LYS A 226 -3.24 25.93 -5.37
N ILE A 227 -2.26 26.74 -4.96
CA ILE A 227 -1.73 27.85 -5.78
C ILE A 227 -0.76 27.21 -6.79
N ALA A 228 -1.10 27.28 -8.08
CA ALA A 228 -0.30 26.96 -9.28
C ALA A 228 0.93 26.04 -9.11
N GLY A 229 0.81 24.77 -9.52
CA GLY A 229 1.95 23.85 -9.66
C GLY A 229 1.51 22.44 -10.03
N THR A 230 1.47 22.13 -11.33
CA THR A 230 1.23 20.79 -11.88
C THR A 230 2.52 19.97 -11.79
N LEU A 231 2.46 18.68 -11.42
CA LEU A 231 3.25 17.56 -11.98
C LEU A 231 2.87 16.21 -11.32
N TYR A 232 2.28 15.28 -12.07
CA TYR A 232 1.95 13.89 -11.65
C TYR A 232 2.93 12.91 -12.31
N ASN A 233 3.29 11.78 -11.67
CA ASN A 233 3.50 10.43 -12.30
C ASN A 233 4.33 9.40 -11.50
N LEU A 234 4.97 9.73 -10.37
CA LEU A 234 6.00 8.83 -9.80
C LEU A 234 5.48 7.63 -8.96
N PHE A 235 4.28 7.66 -8.37
CA PHE A 235 3.86 6.60 -7.42
C PHE A 235 3.15 5.40 -8.06
N THR A 236 2.68 5.50 -9.31
CA THR A 236 1.69 4.56 -9.81
C THR A 236 2.26 3.21 -10.26
N ILE A 237 3.57 3.12 -10.52
CA ILE A 237 4.24 1.91 -11.08
C ILE A 237 5.33 1.35 -10.18
N ALA A 238 6.12 2.22 -9.56
CA ALA A 238 7.03 1.81 -8.51
C ALA A 238 6.15 1.31 -7.38
N SER A 239 6.29 0.05 -7.08
CA SER A 239 5.53 -0.65 -6.07
C SER A 239 5.93 -0.05 -4.69
N GLY A 240 5.40 1.12 -4.34
CA GLY A 240 5.62 1.90 -3.11
C GLY A 240 7.02 2.46 -2.84
N LEU A 241 8.10 1.85 -3.35
CA LEU A 241 9.41 1.91 -2.68
C LEU A 241 10.15 3.24 -2.73
N GLN A 242 10.10 3.96 -3.85
CA GLN A 242 11.00 5.09 -4.06
C GLN A 242 10.31 6.45 -3.91
N GLY A 243 9.06 6.57 -4.35
CA GLY A 243 8.25 7.76 -4.07
C GLY A 243 8.12 8.03 -2.57
N ALA A 244 7.94 6.95 -1.81
CA ALA A 244 7.92 7.00 -0.36
C ALA A 244 9.32 7.10 0.27
N ALA A 245 10.43 6.66 -0.37
CA ALA A 245 11.78 6.87 0.16
C ALA A 245 12.28 8.31 0.01
N LEU A 246 12.03 8.95 -1.14
CA LEU A 246 12.28 10.38 -1.34
C LEU A 246 11.44 11.23 -0.38
N ALA A 247 10.21 10.78 -0.12
CA ALA A 247 9.36 11.39 0.89
C ALA A 247 9.71 11.03 2.33
N ALA A 248 10.26 9.84 2.57
CA ALA A 248 10.75 9.40 3.87
C ALA A 248 11.92 10.27 4.30
N ASP A 249 12.91 10.51 3.44
CA ASP A 249 14.08 11.29 3.80
C ASP A 249 13.72 12.75 4.11
N ALA A 250 12.78 13.31 3.37
CA ALA A 250 12.27 14.65 3.65
C ALA A 250 11.34 14.67 4.88
N ALA A 251 10.46 13.68 5.08
CA ALA A 251 9.63 13.54 6.28
C ALA A 251 10.42 13.22 7.55
N ILE A 252 11.51 12.46 7.47
CA ILE A 252 12.43 12.15 8.58
C ILE A 252 13.20 13.41 8.97
N ARG A 253 13.70 14.19 8.01
CA ARG A 253 14.34 15.49 8.29
C ARG A 253 13.34 16.50 8.88
N THR A 254 12.09 16.51 8.41
CA THR A 254 11.02 17.35 8.96
C THR A 254 10.53 16.85 10.33
N ALA A 255 10.43 15.54 10.55
CA ALA A 255 10.10 14.95 11.84
C ALA A 255 11.22 15.16 12.86
N GLN A 256 12.49 15.14 12.44
CA GLN A 256 13.63 15.54 13.28
C GLN A 256 13.57 17.01 13.65
N SER A 257 13.16 17.90 12.74
CA SER A 257 12.99 19.33 13.06
C SER A 257 11.76 19.59 13.93
N ALA A 258 10.64 18.88 13.72
CA ALA A 258 9.43 19.00 14.53
C ALA A 258 9.58 18.35 15.91
N ALA A 259 10.33 17.26 16.03
CA ALA A 259 10.68 16.63 17.31
C ALA A 259 11.62 17.50 18.15
N ALA A 260 12.45 18.34 17.53
CA ALA A 260 13.23 19.35 18.23
C ALA A 260 12.36 20.47 18.83
N THR A 261 11.18 20.74 18.25
CA THR A 261 10.26 21.81 18.70
C THR A 261 9.15 21.31 19.64
N ALA A 262 8.77 20.02 19.57
CA ALA A 262 7.66 19.43 20.34
C ALA A 262 8.11 18.71 21.63
N ALA A 263 9.26 19.08 22.19
CA ALA A 263 9.74 18.58 23.47
C ALA A 263 9.10 19.35 24.64
N THR A 264 7.79 19.25 24.80
CA THR A 264 7.11 19.55 26.08
C THR A 264 6.37 18.30 26.52
N GLU A 265 7.04 17.55 27.40
CA GLU A 265 6.58 16.33 28.06
C GLU A 265 5.40 16.59 28.99
N VAL A 266 4.35 15.76 28.92
CA VAL A 266 3.67 15.14 30.09
C VAL A 266 2.59 14.13 29.67
N LEU A 267 1.99 14.19 28.47
CA LEU A 267 0.96 13.21 28.04
C LEU A 267 1.50 11.91 27.40
N LYS A 268 2.77 11.88 26.94
CA LYS A 268 3.35 10.74 26.20
C LYS A 268 3.63 9.50 27.05
N LYS A 269 3.99 9.67 28.34
CA LYS A 269 4.42 8.56 29.20
C LYS A 269 3.29 7.57 29.52
N GLN A 270 2.08 8.05 29.77
CA GLN A 270 0.97 7.15 30.15
C GLN A 270 0.45 6.27 28.99
N LEU A 271 0.46 6.76 27.75
CA LEU A 271 0.02 5.98 26.58
C LEU A 271 1.10 5.01 26.08
N ILE A 272 2.38 5.36 26.21
CA ILE A 272 3.50 4.52 25.79
C ILE A 272 3.74 3.37 26.78
N ASP A 273 3.55 3.60 28.08
CA ASP A 273 3.71 2.56 29.10
C ASP A 273 2.60 1.50 29.04
N GLN A 274 1.35 1.87 28.69
CA GLN A 274 0.26 0.92 28.47
C GLN A 274 0.41 0.11 27.17
N ALA A 275 0.89 0.71 26.08
CA ALA A 275 1.09 0.00 24.81
C ALA A 275 2.29 -0.97 24.87
N SER A 276 3.37 -0.59 25.57
CA SER A 276 4.59 -1.41 25.65
C SER A 276 4.47 -2.61 26.61
N THR A 277 3.76 -2.47 27.74
CA THR A 277 3.46 -3.61 28.62
C THR A 277 2.47 -4.60 28.00
N TYR A 278 1.53 -4.13 27.18
CA TYR A 278 0.64 -5.00 26.41
C TYR A 278 1.40 -5.79 25.33
N ALA A 279 2.35 -5.16 24.64
CA ALA A 279 3.20 -5.82 23.64
C ALA A 279 4.18 -6.83 24.26
N ALA A 280 4.76 -6.52 25.43
CA ALA A 280 5.74 -7.39 26.09
C ALA A 280 5.14 -8.65 26.75
N SER A 281 3.86 -8.63 27.11
CA SER A 281 3.16 -9.81 27.65
C SER A 281 2.78 -10.81 26.55
N LYS A 282 2.44 -10.34 25.33
CA LYS A 282 2.05 -11.18 24.19
C LYS A 282 3.15 -12.09 23.65
N ILE A 283 4.41 -11.68 23.74
CA ILE A 283 5.55 -12.47 23.25
C ILE A 283 5.72 -13.79 24.03
N ARG A 284 5.17 -13.89 25.25
CA ARG A 284 5.30 -15.10 26.09
C ARG A 284 4.24 -16.18 25.82
N ASP A 285 3.18 -15.89 25.06
CA ASP A 285 2.02 -16.77 24.91
C ASP A 285 1.83 -17.38 23.50
N GLU A 286 2.78 -17.21 22.57
CA GLU A 286 2.68 -17.75 21.20
C GLU A 286 3.16 -19.22 21.09
N VAL A 287 2.53 -20.13 21.85
CA VAL A 287 2.61 -21.57 21.56
C VAL A 287 1.27 -22.23 21.89
N THR A 288 0.24 -21.98 21.08
CA THR A 288 -0.84 -22.94 20.74
C THR A 288 -1.95 -22.28 19.91
N ASN A 289 -2.32 -22.91 18.79
CA ASN A 289 -3.46 -22.57 17.94
C ASN A 289 -4.79 -22.87 18.66
N VAL A 290 -5.19 -21.98 19.57
CA VAL A 290 -6.58 -21.86 20.04
C VAL A 290 -7.07 -20.50 19.58
N ALA A 291 -8.20 -20.46 18.88
CA ALA A 291 -8.88 -19.20 18.53
C ALA A 291 -9.08 -18.41 19.83
N LYS A 292 -8.27 -17.36 20.05
CA LYS A 292 -8.39 -16.51 21.23
C LYS A 292 -9.70 -15.75 21.08
N THR A 293 -10.72 -16.13 21.86
CA THR A 293 -11.91 -15.29 22.00
C THR A 293 -11.46 -13.94 22.54
N LEU A 294 -11.63 -12.89 21.72
CA LEU A 294 -11.30 -11.53 22.11
C LEU A 294 -12.18 -11.08 23.27
N THR A 295 -11.61 -10.33 24.20
CA THR A 295 -12.42 -9.67 25.23
C THR A 295 -13.11 -8.45 24.63
N GLN A 296 -14.26 -8.06 25.19
CA GLN A 296 -14.96 -6.84 24.78
C GLN A 296 -14.04 -5.61 24.88
N ALA A 297 -13.21 -5.53 25.91
CA ALA A 297 -12.25 -4.44 26.09
C ALA A 297 -11.19 -4.38 24.98
N GLN A 298 -10.73 -5.53 24.47
CA GLN A 298 -9.78 -5.57 23.35
C GLN A 298 -10.43 -5.08 22.05
N VAL A 299 -11.66 -5.52 21.76
CA VAL A 299 -12.41 -5.09 20.57
C VAL A 299 -12.67 -3.58 20.63
N VAL A 300 -13.17 -3.09 21.77
CA VAL A 300 -13.40 -1.66 22.03
C VAL A 300 -12.10 -0.88 21.83
N GLY A 301 -11.00 -1.28 22.48
CA GLY A 301 -9.70 -0.59 22.34
C GLY A 301 -9.18 -0.54 20.90
N ALA A 302 -9.38 -1.60 20.13
CA ALA A 302 -9.00 -1.61 18.71
C ALA A 302 -9.88 -0.67 17.87
N MET A 303 -11.18 -0.59 18.15
CA MET A 303 -12.07 0.38 17.49
C MET A 303 -11.73 1.83 17.85
N GLN A 304 -11.29 2.08 19.09
CA GLN A 304 -10.77 3.40 19.51
C GLN A 304 -9.50 3.76 18.74
N GLN A 305 -8.59 2.80 18.59
CA GLN A 305 -7.37 2.98 17.81
C GLN A 305 -7.68 3.22 16.32
N ALA A 306 -8.68 2.53 15.76
CA ALA A 306 -9.13 2.74 14.39
C ALA A 306 -9.71 4.15 14.20
N ALA A 307 -10.54 4.63 15.15
CA ALA A 307 -11.07 5.99 15.14
C ALA A 307 -9.96 7.04 15.24
N ALA A 308 -8.99 6.84 16.14
CA ALA A 308 -7.83 7.71 16.27
C ALA A 308 -6.95 7.72 15.00
N ASN A 309 -6.74 6.55 14.38
CA ASN A 309 -6.01 6.42 13.13
C ASN A 309 -6.71 7.17 11.98
N ARG A 310 -8.03 7.01 11.85
CA ARG A 310 -8.85 7.74 10.86
C ARG A 310 -8.79 9.25 11.10
N GLY A 311 -8.89 9.68 12.36
CA GLY A 311 -8.76 11.08 12.73
C GLY A 311 -7.37 11.66 12.47
N ALA A 312 -6.30 10.88 12.60
CA ALA A 312 -4.92 11.34 12.40
C ALA A 312 -4.55 11.61 10.93
N LEU A 313 -5.42 11.27 9.97
CA LEU A 313 -5.21 11.60 8.56
C LEU A 313 -5.24 13.12 8.34
N SER A 314 -4.45 13.59 7.37
CA SER A 314 -4.33 15.00 7.03
C SER A 314 -4.51 15.24 5.52
N GLY A 315 -4.64 16.51 5.14
CA GLY A 315 -4.75 16.92 3.73
C GLY A 315 -5.89 16.23 2.98
N VAL A 316 -5.59 15.69 1.80
CA VAL A 316 -6.60 14.99 0.98
C VAL A 316 -7.10 13.70 1.66
N ALA A 317 -6.23 12.99 2.40
CA ALA A 317 -6.63 11.77 3.11
C ALA A 317 -7.63 12.03 4.24
N TRP A 318 -7.56 13.20 4.88
CA TRP A 318 -8.59 13.60 5.84
C TRP A 318 -9.97 13.74 5.17
N ILE A 319 -10.02 14.34 3.98
CA ILE A 319 -11.27 14.41 3.20
C ILE A 319 -11.74 13.00 2.80
N ALA A 320 -10.82 12.14 2.36
CA ALA A 320 -11.12 10.74 2.05
C ALA A 320 -11.71 9.99 3.26
N ALA A 321 -11.20 10.27 4.47
CA ALA A 321 -11.69 9.68 5.71
C ALA A 321 -13.18 9.93 5.96
N THR A 322 -13.74 11.04 5.43
CA THR A 322 -15.16 11.38 5.59
C THR A 322 -16.13 10.50 4.79
N VAL A 323 -15.62 9.60 3.94
CA VAL A 323 -16.44 8.70 3.10
C VAL A 323 -16.11 7.22 3.30
N PHE A 324 -15.39 6.86 4.36
CA PHE A 324 -15.00 5.47 4.60
C PHE A 324 -16.19 4.52 4.80
N ASP A 325 -17.26 4.99 5.43
CA ASP A 325 -18.54 4.30 5.57
C ASP A 325 -19.22 4.03 4.22
N LYS A 326 -19.17 5.02 3.31
CA LYS A 326 -19.67 4.86 1.94
C LYS A 326 -18.81 3.91 1.13
N ALA A 327 -17.50 3.94 1.32
CA ALA A 327 -16.58 2.99 0.71
C ALA A 327 -16.83 1.55 1.19
N ASP A 328 -17.21 1.36 2.46
CA ASP A 328 -17.63 0.04 2.98
C ASP A 328 -18.92 -0.44 2.30
N ALA A 329 -19.92 0.43 2.18
CA ALA A 329 -21.17 0.12 1.48
C ALA A 329 -20.94 -0.20 0.00
N TRP A 330 -20.08 0.58 -0.66
CA TRP A 330 -19.65 0.38 -2.04
C TRP A 330 -19.01 -0.99 -2.22
N ALA A 331 -18.04 -1.34 -1.37
CA ALA A 331 -17.35 -2.62 -1.42
C ALA A 331 -18.33 -3.78 -1.23
N MET A 332 -19.16 -3.73 -0.19
CA MET A 332 -20.15 -4.78 0.09
C MET A 332 -21.09 -5.03 -1.09
N ALA A 333 -21.63 -3.98 -1.71
CA ALA A 333 -22.53 -4.13 -2.85
C ALA A 333 -21.84 -4.82 -4.05
N ARG A 334 -20.57 -4.51 -4.30
CA ARG A 334 -19.82 -5.05 -5.44
C ARG A 334 -19.24 -6.43 -5.20
N MET A 335 -18.97 -6.78 -3.95
CA MET A 335 -18.66 -8.16 -3.57
C MET A 335 -19.78 -9.12 -3.99
N GLU A 336 -21.05 -8.75 -3.75
CA GLU A 336 -22.21 -9.57 -4.13
C GLU A 336 -22.29 -9.75 -5.64
N THR A 337 -22.13 -8.67 -6.40
CA THR A 337 -22.15 -8.71 -7.87
C THR A 337 -21.05 -9.60 -8.46
N LEU A 338 -19.90 -9.70 -7.77
CA LEU A 338 -18.78 -10.58 -8.15
C LEU A 338 -18.91 -12.02 -7.64
N GLY A 339 -20.03 -12.37 -6.97
CA GLY A 339 -20.20 -13.67 -6.32
C GLY A 339 -19.17 -13.93 -5.21
N ALA A 340 -18.61 -12.87 -4.62
CA ALA A 340 -17.69 -12.92 -3.50
C ALA A 340 -18.45 -12.85 -2.17
N ASN A 341 -17.81 -13.21 -1.05
CA ASN A 341 -18.41 -13.07 0.26
C ASN A 341 -18.57 -11.59 0.66
N PRO A 342 -19.81 -11.04 0.75
CA PRO A 342 -20.02 -9.64 1.12
C PRO A 342 -19.62 -9.30 2.56
N LEU A 343 -19.40 -10.31 3.40
CA LEU A 343 -18.98 -10.14 4.79
C LEU A 343 -17.45 -10.20 4.98
N ALA A 344 -16.68 -10.23 3.88
CA ALA A 344 -15.21 -10.25 3.94
C ALA A 344 -14.63 -9.05 4.71
N GLY A 345 -15.28 -7.88 4.65
CA GLY A 345 -14.89 -6.70 5.44
C GLY A 345 -14.95 -6.94 6.96
N PHE A 346 -15.98 -7.64 7.44
CA PHE A 346 -16.09 -8.02 8.86
C PHE A 346 -15.04 -9.06 9.25
N SER A 347 -14.79 -10.04 8.37
CA SER A 347 -13.78 -11.08 8.61
C SER A 347 -12.38 -10.47 8.68
N LEU A 348 -12.06 -9.55 7.77
CA LEU A 348 -10.79 -8.82 7.77
C LEU A 348 -10.65 -7.94 9.01
N HIS A 349 -11.70 -7.22 9.39
CA HIS A 349 -11.75 -6.42 10.61
C HIS A 349 -11.43 -7.29 11.84
N GLN A 350 -12.14 -8.41 12.01
CA GLN A 350 -11.93 -9.34 13.12
C GLN A 350 -10.48 -9.85 13.16
N LYS A 351 -9.97 -10.30 12.01
CA LYS A 351 -8.61 -10.85 11.88
C LYS A 351 -7.53 -9.82 12.23
N LEU A 352 -7.72 -8.56 11.83
CA LEU A 352 -6.81 -7.47 12.15
C LEU A 352 -6.81 -7.18 13.66
N ILE A 353 -7.97 -7.20 14.33
CA ILE A 353 -8.04 -7.02 15.78
C ILE A 353 -7.36 -8.19 16.52
N GLU A 354 -7.60 -9.43 16.09
CA GLU A 354 -6.97 -10.62 16.68
C GLU A 354 -5.45 -10.57 16.66
N LYS A 355 -4.90 -10.02 15.57
CA LYS A 355 -3.46 -9.80 15.38
C LYS A 355 -2.94 -8.49 16.00
N GLY A 356 -3.79 -7.65 16.58
CA GLY A 356 -3.39 -6.35 17.15
C GLY A 356 -2.99 -5.30 16.09
N LEU A 357 -3.50 -5.42 14.88
CA LEU A 357 -3.18 -4.61 13.70
C LEU A 357 -4.28 -3.58 13.44
N ALA A 358 -4.51 -2.65 14.37
CA ALA A 358 -5.66 -1.73 14.31
C ALA A 358 -5.37 -0.34 13.70
N SER A 359 -4.12 -0.04 13.34
CA SER A 359 -3.73 1.27 12.77
C SER A 359 -3.82 1.29 11.24
N ASN A 360 -4.99 0.99 10.69
CA ASN A 360 -5.27 1.02 9.25
C ASN A 360 -6.76 1.28 8.97
N SER A 361 -7.12 1.46 7.69
CA SER A 361 -8.49 1.74 7.27
C SER A 361 -9.40 0.52 7.17
N MET A 362 -8.88 -0.71 7.28
CA MET A 362 -9.69 -1.93 7.20
C MET A 362 -10.29 -2.31 8.56
N VAL A 363 -9.76 -1.78 9.66
CA VAL A 363 -10.44 -1.87 10.96
C VAL A 363 -11.54 -0.82 11.04
N LEU A 364 -12.76 -1.30 11.18
CA LEU A 364 -13.96 -0.48 11.33
C LEU A 364 -13.96 0.19 12.72
N ASP A 365 -14.07 1.51 12.73
CA ASP A 365 -14.45 2.25 13.93
C ASP A 365 -15.94 2.01 14.25
N GLN A 366 -16.42 2.58 15.36
CA GLN A 366 -17.81 2.42 15.81
C GLN A 366 -18.85 2.85 14.78
N GLU A 367 -18.63 3.98 14.11
CA GLU A 367 -19.56 4.55 13.14
C GLU A 367 -19.68 3.61 11.93
N ARG A 368 -18.52 3.22 11.39
CA ARG A 368 -18.45 2.34 10.23
C ARG A 368 -18.97 0.94 10.53
N LEU A 369 -18.62 0.37 11.67
CA LEU A 369 -19.11 -0.95 12.07
C LEU A 369 -20.63 -0.94 12.20
N SER A 370 -21.20 0.10 12.83
CA SER A 370 -22.65 0.23 12.97
C SER A 370 -23.34 0.38 11.61
N ALA A 371 -22.87 1.29 10.76
CA ALA A 371 -23.43 1.52 9.43
C ALA A 371 -23.38 0.26 8.54
N LEU A 372 -22.23 -0.41 8.49
CA LEU A 372 -22.07 -1.62 7.69
C LEU A 372 -22.92 -2.79 8.22
N SER A 373 -23.04 -2.91 9.55
CA SER A 373 -23.85 -3.93 10.19
C SER A 373 -25.34 -3.74 9.91
N GLN A 374 -25.82 -2.49 9.84
CA GLN A 374 -27.19 -2.18 9.43
C GLN A 374 -27.45 -2.63 7.99
N LEU A 375 -26.51 -2.38 7.07
CA LEU A 375 -26.60 -2.83 5.68
C LEU A 375 -26.65 -4.37 5.58
N ALA A 376 -25.77 -5.06 6.31
CA ALA A 376 -25.76 -6.53 6.35
C ALA A 376 -27.07 -7.08 6.94
N SER A 377 -27.57 -6.47 8.02
CA SER A 377 -28.82 -6.87 8.67
C SER A 377 -30.04 -6.67 7.76
N ALA A 378 -30.09 -5.56 7.02
CA ALA A 378 -31.13 -5.29 6.03
C ALA A 378 -31.17 -6.35 4.91
N LYS A 379 -30.04 -7.03 4.65
CA LYS A 379 -29.93 -8.16 3.72
C LYS A 379 -30.11 -9.54 4.37
N GLY A 380 -30.55 -9.58 5.63
CA GLY A 380 -30.77 -10.82 6.38
C GLY A 380 -29.46 -11.54 6.75
N ARG A 381 -28.34 -10.81 6.89
CA ARG A 381 -27.01 -11.34 7.26
C ARG A 381 -26.57 -10.91 8.66
N GLY A 382 -27.48 -10.42 9.50
CA GLY A 382 -27.17 -9.91 10.83
C GLY A 382 -26.54 -10.96 11.75
N ASP A 383 -27.10 -12.18 11.77
CA ASP A 383 -26.59 -13.28 12.58
C ASP A 383 -25.20 -13.75 12.12
N ASP A 384 -24.95 -13.76 10.80
CA ASP A 384 -23.64 -14.09 10.24
C ASP A 384 -22.58 -13.05 10.67
N VAL A 385 -22.94 -11.76 10.71
CA VAL A 385 -22.06 -10.71 11.21
C VAL A 385 -21.71 -10.94 12.68
N VAL A 386 -22.70 -11.24 13.52
CA VAL A 386 -22.46 -11.53 14.95
C VAL A 386 -21.56 -12.75 15.11
N ALA A 387 -21.76 -13.80 14.30
CA ALA A 387 -20.90 -14.99 14.32
C ALA A 387 -19.44 -14.66 13.94
N ILE A 388 -19.23 -13.84 12.90
CA ILE A 388 -17.89 -13.37 12.50
C ILE A 388 -17.23 -12.56 13.61
N LEU A 389 -17.98 -11.68 14.28
CA LEU A 389 -17.50 -10.83 15.37
C LEU A 389 -17.39 -11.59 16.71
N GLY A 390 -17.28 -12.92 16.70
CA GLY A 390 -17.09 -13.72 17.92
C GLY A 390 -18.25 -13.66 18.91
N GLY A 391 -19.47 -13.37 18.44
CA GLY A 391 -20.67 -13.24 19.27
C GLY A 391 -20.97 -11.82 19.76
N PHE A 392 -20.12 -10.84 19.47
CA PHE A 392 -20.39 -9.45 19.82
C PHE A 392 -21.44 -8.84 18.89
N LYS A 393 -22.53 -8.31 19.46
CA LYS A 393 -23.47 -7.50 18.69
C LYS A 393 -22.89 -6.10 18.50
N PRO A 394 -22.91 -5.54 17.28
CA PRO A 394 -22.45 -4.17 17.03
C PRO A 394 -23.10 -3.11 17.94
N ALA A 395 -24.38 -3.30 18.28
CA ALA A 395 -25.09 -2.43 19.22
C ALA A 395 -24.47 -2.43 20.63
N ASP A 396 -24.04 -3.59 21.13
CA ASP A 396 -23.45 -3.71 22.47
C ASP A 396 -22.07 -3.01 22.55
N LEU A 397 -21.32 -3.05 21.45
CA LEU A 397 -20.06 -2.30 21.30
C LEU A 397 -20.31 -0.79 21.22
N GLN A 398 -21.45 -0.37 20.65
CA GLN A 398 -21.83 1.05 20.56
C GLN A 398 -22.09 1.65 21.95
N LEU A 399 -22.78 0.92 22.84
CA LEU A 399 -23.00 1.38 24.22
C LEU A 399 -21.68 1.57 24.99
N ALA A 400 -20.69 0.69 24.76
CA ALA A 400 -19.39 0.77 25.42
C ALA A 400 -18.53 1.96 24.96
N LEU A 401 -18.86 2.57 23.82
CA LEU A 401 -18.13 3.66 23.19
C LEU A 401 -18.89 5.00 23.22
N GLY A 402 -20.05 5.06 23.88
CA GLY A 402 -21.02 6.17 23.79
C GLY A 402 -20.50 7.56 24.18
N ASP A 403 -19.43 7.64 24.99
CA ASP A 403 -18.84 8.90 25.45
C ASP A 403 -17.65 9.38 24.62
N MET A 404 -17.32 8.69 23.52
CA MET A 404 -16.13 9.01 22.72
C MET A 404 -16.41 10.00 21.59
N PRO A 405 -15.45 10.90 21.30
CA PRO A 405 -15.54 11.73 20.11
C PRO A 405 -15.51 10.84 18.86
N LEU A 406 -16.53 10.97 18.01
CA LEU A 406 -16.61 10.26 16.74
C LEU A 406 -15.46 10.68 15.83
N ALA A 407 -14.88 9.73 15.08
CA ALA A 407 -13.83 10.03 14.11
C ALA A 407 -14.32 10.99 13.00
N SER A 408 -15.63 10.99 12.72
CA SER A 408 -16.30 11.88 11.78
C SER A 408 -16.70 13.23 12.38
N ALA A 409 -16.52 13.44 13.69
CA ALA A 409 -16.87 14.70 14.33
C ALA A 409 -16.02 15.85 13.75
N PRO A 410 -16.62 16.99 13.38
CA PRO A 410 -15.86 18.16 12.93
C PRO A 410 -14.86 18.56 14.02
N ARG A 411 -13.57 18.67 13.67
CA ARG A 411 -12.62 19.33 14.56
C ARG A 411 -13.03 20.80 14.66
N GLY A 412 -13.23 21.27 15.90
CA GLY A 412 -13.41 22.69 16.15
C GLY A 412 -12.16 23.45 15.70
N PHE A 413 -12.34 24.57 15.04
CA PHE A 413 -11.25 25.49 14.73
C PHE A 413 -10.57 25.94 16.03
N SER A 414 -9.25 25.81 16.12
CA SER A 414 -8.45 26.18 17.30
C SER A 414 -7.23 26.96 16.87
N TYR A 415 -7.09 28.19 17.40
CA TYR A 415 -5.92 29.05 17.16
C TYR A 415 -4.59 28.45 17.63
N ASP A 416 -4.64 27.51 18.58
CA ASP A 416 -3.46 26.83 19.13
C ASP A 416 -3.23 25.44 18.52
N ASP A 417 -3.89 25.08 17.41
CA ASP A 417 -3.65 23.80 16.74
C ASP A 417 -2.39 23.91 15.85
N PRO A 418 -1.27 23.20 16.16
CA PRO A 418 -0.08 23.20 15.31
C PRO A 418 -0.31 22.55 13.93
N HIS A 419 -1.53 22.10 13.63
CA HIS A 419 -1.96 21.60 12.33
C HIS A 419 -2.67 22.65 11.44
N ASP A 420 -2.75 23.91 11.84
CA ASP A 420 -3.14 25.00 10.92
C ASP A 420 -2.09 25.15 9.80
N ALA A 421 -2.38 24.49 8.68
CA ALA A 421 -1.51 24.25 7.54
C ALA A 421 -1.27 25.48 6.64
N ALA A 422 -1.18 26.68 7.22
CA ALA A 422 -0.92 27.90 6.48
C ALA A 422 0.55 28.37 6.57
N GLU A 423 1.30 28.06 7.64
CA GLU A 423 2.57 28.77 7.88
C GLU A 423 3.80 27.91 8.23
N VAL A 424 3.72 26.58 8.22
CA VAL A 424 4.92 25.74 8.39
C VAL A 424 5.31 25.11 7.04
N PRO A 425 6.51 25.38 6.50
CA PRO A 425 7.00 24.72 5.30
C PRO A 425 7.43 23.29 5.65
N GLN A 426 6.46 22.44 5.98
CA GLN A 426 6.65 21.01 6.21
C GLN A 426 6.40 20.26 4.91
N ALA A 427 7.41 19.55 4.43
CA ALA A 427 7.23 18.56 3.38
C ALA A 427 6.21 17.51 3.88
N TYR A 428 5.23 17.15 3.06
CA TYR A 428 4.17 16.15 3.37
C TYR A 428 3.05 16.57 4.32
N ALA A 429 2.96 17.84 4.73
CA ALA A 429 1.83 18.33 5.54
C ALA A 429 0.46 18.07 4.89
N ARG A 430 0.41 17.93 3.56
CA ARG A 430 -0.81 17.75 2.75
C ARG A 430 -1.08 16.30 2.34
N GLY A 431 -0.27 15.35 2.82
CA GLY A 431 -0.27 13.95 2.40
C GLY A 431 0.92 13.61 1.51
N LEU A 432 1.31 12.34 1.56
CA LEU A 432 2.44 11.78 0.82
C LEU A 432 2.18 11.84 -0.69
N ILE A 433 1.00 11.41 -1.11
CA ILE A 433 0.54 11.42 -2.49
C ILE A 433 0.48 12.87 -2.99
N ASP A 434 -0.21 13.78 -2.31
CA ASP A 434 -0.34 15.17 -2.79
C ASP A 434 1.02 15.87 -2.96
N SER A 435 1.93 15.65 -2.01
CA SER A 435 3.27 16.24 -2.07
C SER A 435 4.06 15.70 -3.26
N MET A 436 3.95 14.40 -3.54
CA MET A 436 4.57 13.81 -4.74
C MET A 436 3.97 14.35 -6.05
N LEU A 437 2.67 14.66 -6.07
CA LEU A 437 1.96 15.27 -7.21
C LEU A 437 2.27 16.77 -7.39
N SER A 438 3.14 17.32 -6.56
CA SER A 438 3.62 18.69 -6.63
C SER A 438 5.14 18.79 -6.79
N MET A 439 5.85 17.66 -6.70
CA MET A 439 7.31 17.62 -6.86
C MET A 439 7.69 17.81 -8.33
N PRO A 440 8.63 18.72 -8.64
CA PRO A 440 9.16 18.82 -10.00
C PRO A 440 9.85 17.50 -10.37
N VAL A 441 9.39 16.87 -11.46
CA VAL A 441 10.10 15.76 -12.10
C VAL A 441 11.45 16.32 -12.51
N ALA A 442 12.53 15.79 -11.94
CA ALA A 442 13.87 16.18 -12.32
C ALA A 442 14.06 15.86 -13.81
N SER A 443 13.96 16.89 -14.65
CA SER A 443 14.38 16.80 -16.04
C SER A 443 15.88 16.54 -16.01
N GLY A 444 16.27 15.33 -16.41
CA GLY A 444 17.67 14.94 -16.49
C GLY A 444 18.46 16.02 -17.24
N ALA A 445 19.53 16.50 -16.60
CA ALA A 445 20.49 17.37 -17.27
C ALA A 445 21.04 16.61 -18.48
N LYS A 446 20.70 17.07 -19.67
CA LYS A 446 21.41 16.67 -20.90
C LYS A 446 22.89 16.95 -20.68
N LYS A 447 23.71 15.91 -20.70
CA LYS A 447 25.09 15.98 -21.17
C LYS A 447 25.31 14.89 -22.19
#